data_AF-A0A7S1NZI9-F1
#
_entry.id   AF-A0A7S1NZI9-F1
#
_cell.length_a   1.000
_cell.length_b   1.000
_cell.length_c   1.000
_cell.angle_alpha   90.00
_cell.angle_beta   90.00
_cell.angle_gamma   90.00
#
_symmetry.space_group_name_H-M   'P 1'
#
loop_
_entity.id
_entity.type
_entity.pdbx_description
1 polymer ?
#
loop_
_entity_poly.entity_id
_entity_poly.type
_entity_poly.pdbx_seq_one_letter_code
_entity_poly.pdbx_strand_id
1 'polypeptide(L)'
;GAPASDVPTAPRICVFPKNPLVQIAVAPSRCAQQTMTEGSSLLKRCRRHGCHAEYREEENHDQACCYHPGWPVFHDLKKSWTCCNASSYDWDDFMKIPGCARGFHTTEKPQRPEPPKPAARAPVAAAPSPQPVKDINEYNRQQANEKKQAAAANAASAPDRPMKPMVTKSGRYKCCNGGCNQEYEPDENHDTACRYHPGKPIFHDLKKYWSCCSNIVKYDWDEFMQIEPCAIGRHNPKMVPA
;
A
#
# COMPACT_ATOMS: atom_id res chain seq x y z
N GLY A 1 18.65 3.19 -72.23
CA GLY A 1 17.29 3.55 -71.79
C GLY A 1 16.84 2.49 -70.82
N ALA A 2 16.69 2.87 -69.55
CA ALA A 2 16.16 2.01 -68.48
C ALA A 2 14.69 2.40 -68.20
N PRO A 3 13.83 1.45 -67.81
CA PRO A 3 12.44 1.71 -67.47
C PRO A 3 12.23 2.06 -65.99
N ALA A 4 11.01 2.55 -65.76
CA ALA A 4 10.43 3.12 -64.57
C ALA A 4 10.34 2.19 -63.34
N SER A 5 10.25 2.81 -62.16
CA SER A 5 9.73 2.23 -60.92
C SER A 5 8.63 3.14 -60.35
N ASP A 6 7.54 2.51 -59.92
CA ASP A 6 6.35 3.07 -59.27
C ASP A 6 6.59 3.53 -57.82
N VAL A 7 5.96 4.64 -57.40
CA VAL A 7 5.41 4.85 -56.02
C VAL A 7 4.29 5.93 -56.04
N PRO A 8 3.48 6.17 -54.98
CA PRO A 8 2.03 5.94 -55.00
C PRO A 8 1.18 7.22 -54.87
N THR A 9 -0.13 7.07 -55.10
CA THR A 9 -1.14 8.14 -55.03
C THR A 9 -1.80 8.22 -53.64
N ALA A 10 -1.80 9.40 -53.04
CA ALA A 10 -2.91 9.93 -52.24
C ALA A 10 -3.47 11.13 -53.01
N PRO A 11 -4.79 11.43 -52.98
CA PRO A 11 -5.24 12.64 -52.27
C PRO A 11 -6.74 12.53 -51.83
N ARG A 12 -7.52 13.50 -51.32
CA ARG A 12 -7.56 14.97 -51.44
C ARG A 12 -8.36 15.54 -50.27
N ILE A 13 -7.93 16.71 -49.80
CA ILE A 13 -8.74 17.69 -49.07
C ILE A 13 -9.44 18.57 -50.12
N CYS A 14 -10.71 18.90 -49.91
CA CYS A 14 -11.43 19.90 -50.71
C CYS A 14 -11.99 21.01 -49.81
N VAL A 15 -11.70 22.24 -50.23
CA VAL A 15 -11.91 23.53 -49.57
C VAL A 15 -13.25 24.14 -50.02
N PHE A 16 -13.91 24.89 -49.12
CA PHE A 16 -15.11 25.69 -49.39
C PHE A 16 -14.79 27.08 -49.98
N PRO A 17 -15.62 27.63 -50.90
CA PRO A 17 -15.56 29.04 -51.27
C PRO A 17 -16.58 29.91 -50.51
N LYS A 18 -16.30 31.21 -50.52
CA LYS A 18 -16.94 32.33 -49.81
C LYS A 18 -18.09 32.96 -50.63
N ASN A 19 -19.08 33.57 -49.97
CA ASN A 19 -19.66 34.87 -50.36
C ASN A 19 -20.59 35.47 -49.27
N PRO A 20 -20.92 36.78 -49.28
CA PRO A 20 -21.07 37.56 -48.05
C PRO A 20 -22.47 38.18 -47.85
N LEU A 21 -22.54 38.85 -46.70
CA LEU A 21 -23.57 39.69 -46.07
C LEU A 21 -24.65 40.35 -46.96
N VAL A 22 -25.91 40.20 -46.51
CA VAL A 22 -26.90 41.29 -46.46
C VAL A 22 -27.69 41.18 -45.14
N GLN A 23 -27.72 42.28 -44.39
CA GLN A 23 -28.53 42.48 -43.17
C GLN A 23 -29.97 42.87 -43.53
N ILE A 24 -30.96 42.22 -42.91
CA ILE A 24 -32.27 42.82 -42.65
C ILE A 24 -32.67 42.49 -41.21
N ALA A 25 -33.15 43.52 -40.52
CA ALA A 25 -33.46 43.59 -39.10
C ALA A 25 -34.88 43.09 -38.76
N VAL A 26 -34.96 42.33 -37.65
CA VAL A 26 -35.97 42.34 -36.57
C VAL A 26 -37.43 41.94 -36.89
N ALA A 27 -37.81 40.74 -36.41
CA ALA A 27 -38.93 40.51 -35.48
C ALA A 27 -38.77 39.12 -34.82
N PRO A 28 -39.08 38.94 -33.52
CA PRO A 28 -38.83 37.68 -32.82
C PRO A 28 -39.89 36.65 -33.23
N SER A 29 -39.47 35.70 -34.06
CA SER A 29 -40.30 34.52 -34.36
C SER A 29 -40.35 33.65 -33.11
N ARG A 30 -41.58 33.41 -32.65
CA ARG A 30 -41.95 32.56 -31.52
C ARG A 30 -41.26 31.19 -31.63
N CYS A 31 -40.18 31.01 -30.89
CA CYS A 31 -39.73 29.70 -30.44
C CYS A 31 -39.47 29.79 -28.94
N ALA A 32 -40.53 30.16 -28.21
CA ALA A 32 -40.55 30.02 -26.77
C ALA A 32 -40.79 28.55 -26.47
N GLN A 33 -39.77 27.96 -25.85
CA GLN A 33 -39.91 26.91 -24.85
C GLN A 33 -40.39 25.58 -25.42
N GLN A 34 -39.44 24.87 -26.04
CA GLN A 34 -39.46 23.42 -25.94
C GLN A 34 -39.50 23.09 -24.45
N THR A 35 -40.64 22.57 -24.06
CA THR A 35 -41.01 22.19 -22.71
C THR A 35 -39.91 21.31 -22.12
N MET A 36 -39.25 21.83 -21.08
CA MET A 36 -38.67 20.99 -20.03
C MET A 36 -39.84 20.13 -19.53
N THR A 37 -39.99 18.95 -20.12
CA THR A 37 -40.98 17.98 -19.67
C THR A 37 -40.46 17.46 -18.35
N GLU A 38 -41.09 17.97 -17.30
CA GLU A 38 -41.07 17.43 -15.95
C GLU A 38 -41.29 15.93 -16.04
N GLY A 39 -40.20 15.23 -15.84
CA GLY A 39 -40.12 13.78 -15.75
C GLY A 39 -38.93 13.47 -14.86
N SER A 40 -39.01 13.96 -13.62
CA SER A 40 -38.30 13.38 -12.46
C SER A 40 -38.81 11.94 -12.26
N SER A 41 -38.62 11.12 -13.29
CA SER A 41 -38.70 9.68 -13.25
C SER A 41 -37.56 9.26 -12.33
N LEU A 42 -37.90 8.42 -11.35
CA LEU A 42 -37.08 8.06 -10.21
C LEU A 42 -35.70 7.53 -10.64
N LEU A 43 -34.73 8.42 -10.82
CA LEU A 43 -33.38 8.05 -11.21
C LEU A 43 -32.73 7.37 -10.01
N LYS A 44 -32.53 6.06 -10.12
CA LYS A 44 -32.00 5.23 -9.04
C LYS A 44 -30.52 4.97 -9.29
N ARG A 45 -29.70 4.99 -8.24
CA ARG A 45 -28.29 4.61 -8.34
C ARG A 45 -28.11 3.11 -8.16
N CYS A 46 -27.39 2.48 -9.10
CA CYS A 46 -27.02 1.08 -9.00
C CYS A 46 -26.02 0.87 -7.84
N ARG A 47 -26.30 -0.09 -6.97
CA ARG A 47 -25.45 -0.45 -5.83
C ARG A 47 -24.61 -1.72 -6.05
N ARG A 48 -24.65 -2.29 -7.26
CA ARG A 48 -23.78 -3.41 -7.64
C ARG A 48 -22.34 -2.94 -7.79
N HIS A 49 -21.40 -3.80 -7.40
CA HIS A 49 -19.98 -3.49 -7.37
C HIS A 49 -19.46 -3.14 -8.78
N GLY A 50 -18.81 -1.99 -8.93
CA GLY A 50 -18.20 -1.55 -10.20
C GLY A 50 -19.15 -0.93 -11.23
N CYS A 51 -20.45 -0.82 -10.94
CA CYS A 51 -21.39 -0.12 -11.83
C CYS A 51 -21.57 1.34 -11.44
N HIS A 52 -22.09 1.62 -10.23
CA HIS A 52 -22.36 2.95 -9.69
C HIS A 52 -23.15 3.93 -10.57
N ALA A 53 -23.66 3.49 -11.72
CA ALA A 53 -24.42 4.29 -12.67
C ALA A 53 -25.82 4.61 -12.14
N GLU A 54 -26.37 5.71 -12.62
CA GLU A 54 -27.74 6.13 -12.38
C GLU A 54 -28.61 5.64 -13.54
N TYR A 55 -29.71 4.96 -13.22
CA TYR A 55 -30.57 4.30 -14.19
C TYR A 55 -32.04 4.57 -13.89
N ARG A 56 -32.87 4.49 -14.95
CA ARG A 56 -34.32 4.48 -14.84
C ARG A 56 -34.80 3.05 -14.90
N GLU A 57 -35.80 2.68 -14.09
CA GLU A 57 -36.36 1.32 -14.10
C GLU A 57 -36.96 0.94 -15.45
N GLU A 58 -37.46 1.92 -16.20
CA GLU A 58 -38.04 1.76 -17.53
C GLU A 58 -37.01 1.36 -18.61
N GLU A 59 -35.73 1.71 -18.41
CA GLU A 59 -34.63 1.43 -19.33
C GLU A 59 -33.78 0.23 -18.85
N ASN A 60 -34.14 -0.36 -17.70
CA ASN A 60 -33.41 -1.44 -17.07
C ASN A 60 -33.67 -2.78 -17.77
N HIS A 61 -32.68 -3.26 -18.51
CA HIS A 61 -32.70 -4.55 -19.19
C HIS A 61 -31.58 -5.46 -18.66
N ASP A 62 -31.61 -6.74 -19.05
CA ASP A 62 -30.72 -7.80 -18.56
C ASP A 62 -29.23 -7.56 -18.89
N GLN A 63 -28.92 -6.71 -19.87
CA GLN A 63 -27.54 -6.36 -20.25
C GLN A 63 -27.14 -4.92 -19.84
N ALA A 64 -28.01 -4.18 -19.17
CA ALA A 64 -27.81 -2.76 -18.86
C ALA A 64 -26.66 -2.51 -17.87
N CYS A 65 -26.52 -3.38 -16.86
CA CYS A 65 -25.57 -3.20 -15.77
C CYS A 65 -24.35 -4.11 -15.95
N CYS A 66 -23.17 -3.51 -16.16
CA CYS A 66 -21.87 -4.20 -16.03
C CYS A 66 -21.37 -4.10 -14.58
N TYR A 67 -21.15 -5.23 -13.92
CA TYR A 67 -20.79 -5.28 -12.49
C TYR A 67 -19.92 -6.49 -12.13
N HIS A 68 -19.37 -6.47 -10.93
CA HIS A 68 -18.67 -7.59 -10.31
C HIS A 68 -19.61 -8.34 -9.35
N PRO A 69 -19.94 -9.62 -9.59
CA PRO A 69 -20.72 -10.42 -8.64
C PRO A 69 -19.88 -10.87 -7.43
N GLY A 70 -18.55 -10.80 -7.57
CA GLY A 70 -17.59 -11.16 -6.53
C GLY A 70 -17.33 -10.04 -5.52
N TRP A 71 -16.51 -10.37 -4.52
CA TRP A 71 -16.13 -9.44 -3.45
C TRP A 71 -14.73 -8.87 -3.72
N PRO A 72 -14.48 -7.63 -3.30
CA PRO A 72 -13.13 -7.09 -3.30
C PRO A 72 -12.29 -7.82 -2.23
N VAL A 73 -11.11 -8.27 -2.63
CA VAL A 73 -10.12 -8.97 -1.80
C VAL A 73 -8.83 -8.17 -1.81
N PHE A 74 -8.21 -8.01 -0.63
CA PHE A 74 -6.99 -7.24 -0.45
C PHE A 74 -5.92 -8.14 0.18
N HIS A 75 -4.94 -8.55 -0.62
CA HIS A 75 -3.78 -9.33 -0.16
C HIS A 75 -2.51 -8.79 -0.80
N ASP A 76 -1.42 -8.70 -0.03
CA ASP A 76 -0.09 -8.29 -0.52
C ASP A 76 -0.09 -6.97 -1.32
N LEU A 77 -0.78 -5.95 -0.78
CA LEU A 77 -0.98 -4.62 -1.40
C LEU A 77 -1.73 -4.66 -2.75
N LYS A 78 -2.20 -5.83 -3.16
CA LYS A 78 -2.96 -6.07 -4.37
C LYS A 78 -4.45 -6.13 -4.05
N LYS A 79 -5.23 -5.36 -4.81
CA LYS A 79 -6.68 -5.27 -4.73
C LYS A 79 -7.28 -6.05 -5.89
N SER A 80 -8.10 -7.06 -5.63
CA SER A 80 -8.64 -7.93 -6.67
C SER A 80 -10.12 -8.24 -6.47
N TRP A 81 -10.79 -8.67 -7.55
CA TRP A 81 -12.16 -9.18 -7.51
C TRP A 81 -12.18 -10.70 -7.57
N THR A 82 -12.94 -11.36 -6.68
CA THR A 82 -13.05 -12.83 -6.69
C THR A 82 -13.72 -13.40 -7.95
N CYS A 83 -14.47 -12.59 -8.69
CA CYS A 83 -15.26 -13.03 -9.85
C CYS A 83 -14.52 -13.06 -11.19
N CYS A 84 -13.43 -12.30 -11.35
CA CYS A 84 -12.74 -12.19 -12.64
C CYS A 84 -11.22 -12.09 -12.52
N ASN A 85 -10.66 -12.25 -11.32
CA ASN A 85 -9.23 -12.12 -11.02
C ASN A 85 -8.60 -10.79 -11.51
N ALA A 86 -9.42 -9.82 -11.89
CA ALA A 86 -8.99 -8.48 -12.24
C ALA A 86 -8.46 -7.81 -10.99
N SER A 87 -7.29 -7.19 -11.10
CA SER A 87 -6.56 -6.68 -9.94
C SER A 87 -5.78 -5.43 -10.26
N SER A 88 -5.60 -4.58 -9.26
CA SER A 88 -4.71 -3.43 -9.31
C SER A 88 -3.96 -3.27 -7.98
N TYR A 89 -2.81 -2.60 -8.01
CA TYR A 89 -2.10 -2.18 -6.81
C TYR A 89 -2.56 -0.79 -6.34
N ASP A 90 -3.05 0.04 -7.25
CA ASP A 90 -3.57 1.37 -6.97
C ASP A 90 -5.08 1.35 -6.67
N TRP A 91 -5.56 2.27 -5.82
CA TRP A 91 -6.97 2.34 -5.44
C TRP A 91 -7.85 2.89 -6.57
N ASP A 92 -7.41 3.94 -7.27
CA ASP A 92 -8.21 4.58 -8.32
C ASP A 92 -8.33 3.65 -9.52
N ASP A 93 -7.27 2.92 -9.84
CA ASP A 93 -7.30 1.92 -10.91
C ASP A 93 -8.15 0.71 -10.55
N PHE A 94 -8.20 0.33 -9.27
CA PHE A 94 -9.12 -0.72 -8.80
C PHE A 94 -10.59 -0.33 -9.00
N MET A 95 -10.95 0.92 -8.76
CA MET A 95 -12.32 1.43 -8.95
C MET A 95 -12.71 1.54 -10.44
N LYS A 96 -11.74 1.67 -11.34
CA LYS A 96 -11.96 1.71 -12.80
C LYS A 96 -12.08 0.32 -13.44
N ILE A 97 -11.84 -0.77 -12.70
CA ILE A 97 -11.93 -2.13 -13.26
C ILE A 97 -13.36 -2.38 -13.76
N PRO A 98 -13.57 -2.61 -15.06
CA PRO A 98 -14.91 -2.80 -15.61
C PRO A 98 -15.53 -4.08 -15.04
N GLY A 99 -16.83 -4.03 -14.76
CA GLY A 99 -17.60 -5.17 -14.28
C GLY A 99 -17.49 -6.38 -15.22
N CYS A 100 -17.30 -7.58 -14.68
CA CYS A 100 -17.15 -8.81 -15.47
C CYS A 100 -18.46 -9.54 -15.81
N ALA A 101 -19.57 -9.19 -15.17
CA ALA A 101 -20.89 -9.77 -15.41
C ALA A 101 -21.88 -8.70 -15.88
N ARG A 102 -22.91 -9.12 -16.60
CA ARG A 102 -24.02 -8.29 -17.05
C ARG A 102 -25.32 -8.73 -16.40
N GLY A 103 -26.21 -7.78 -16.13
CA GLY A 103 -27.50 -8.02 -15.47
C GLY A 103 -28.36 -6.77 -15.42
N PHE A 104 -29.48 -6.86 -14.72
CA PHE A 104 -30.30 -5.68 -14.38
C PHE A 104 -29.60 -4.80 -13.34
N HIS A 105 -29.77 -3.48 -13.42
CA HIS A 105 -29.41 -2.60 -12.33
C HIS A 105 -30.28 -2.88 -11.09
N THR A 106 -29.73 -2.60 -9.91
CA THR A 106 -30.40 -2.83 -8.64
C THR A 106 -29.95 -1.79 -7.62
N THR A 107 -30.89 -1.29 -6.82
CA THR A 107 -30.63 -0.32 -5.75
C THR A 107 -30.32 -0.99 -4.42
N GLU A 108 -30.52 -2.31 -4.33
CA GLU A 108 -30.13 -3.12 -3.19
C GLU A 108 -28.61 -3.32 -3.17
N LYS A 109 -28.02 -3.19 -1.99
CA LYS A 109 -26.61 -3.46 -1.81
C LYS A 109 -26.44 -4.98 -1.73
N PRO A 110 -25.52 -5.59 -2.51
CA PRO A 110 -25.21 -7.01 -2.34
C PRO A 110 -24.87 -7.27 -0.87
N GLN A 111 -25.55 -8.22 -0.24
CA GLN A 111 -25.20 -8.63 1.11
C GLN A 111 -23.98 -9.53 1.02
N ARG A 112 -22.95 -9.20 1.80
CA ARG A 112 -21.82 -10.11 1.99
C ARG A 112 -22.38 -11.37 2.64
N PRO A 113 -22.20 -12.57 2.05
CA PRO A 113 -22.50 -13.77 2.79
C PRO A 113 -21.68 -13.70 4.08
N GLU A 114 -22.36 -13.72 5.23
CA GLU A 114 -21.67 -13.71 6.52
C GLU A 114 -20.64 -14.84 6.47
N PRO A 115 -19.36 -14.60 6.83
CA PRO A 115 -18.46 -15.71 7.08
C PRO A 115 -19.17 -16.63 8.08
N PRO A 116 -19.14 -17.96 7.89
CA PRO A 116 -19.88 -18.88 8.74
C PRO A 116 -19.56 -18.54 10.19
N LYS A 117 -20.58 -18.05 10.92
CA LYS A 117 -20.47 -17.87 12.37
C LYS A 117 -20.00 -19.23 12.91
N PRO A 118 -18.91 -19.32 13.70
CA PRO A 118 -18.54 -20.57 14.32
C PRO A 118 -19.77 -21.02 15.11
N ALA A 119 -20.44 -22.05 14.62
CA ALA A 119 -21.71 -22.49 15.16
C ALA A 119 -21.49 -22.80 16.64
N ALA A 120 -22.24 -22.11 17.50
CA ALA A 120 -22.38 -22.53 18.88
C ALA A 120 -22.83 -23.99 18.84
N ARG A 121 -21.94 -24.90 19.28
CA ARG A 121 -22.17 -26.34 19.27
C ARG A 121 -23.39 -26.66 20.12
N ALA A 122 -24.48 -27.06 19.49
CA ALA A 122 -25.45 -27.95 20.14
C ALA A 122 -24.76 -29.31 20.41
N PRO A 123 -25.09 -30.03 21.50
CA PRO A 123 -24.38 -31.23 21.88
C PRO A 123 -24.82 -32.38 20.97
N VAL A 124 -24.00 -32.70 19.97
CA VAL A 124 -24.11 -33.97 19.24
C VAL A 124 -23.20 -35.00 19.90
N ALA A 125 -23.77 -36.17 20.12
CA ALA A 125 -23.19 -37.29 20.83
C ALA A 125 -21.81 -37.72 20.31
N ALA A 126 -20.96 -38.10 21.26
CA ALA A 126 -19.77 -38.96 21.16
C ALA A 126 -19.10 -39.10 19.78
N ALA A 127 -18.14 -38.22 19.52
CA ALA A 127 -17.03 -38.42 18.57
C ALA A 127 -15.71 -38.12 19.33
N PRO A 128 -14.58 -38.74 18.93
CA PRO A 128 -13.39 -38.84 19.79
C PRO A 128 -12.85 -37.47 20.21
N SER A 129 -12.41 -37.41 21.46
CA SER A 129 -11.92 -36.23 22.18
C SER A 129 -11.15 -35.24 21.29
N PRO A 130 -11.42 -33.92 21.37
CA PRO A 130 -10.57 -32.94 20.72
C PRO A 130 -9.14 -33.11 21.23
N GLN A 131 -8.19 -33.28 20.30
CA GLN A 131 -6.76 -33.26 20.60
C GLN A 131 -6.46 -31.93 21.33
N PRO A 132 -5.66 -31.94 22.41
CA PRO A 132 -5.41 -30.74 23.18
C PRO A 132 -4.76 -29.70 22.27
N VAL A 133 -5.48 -28.59 22.05
CA VAL A 133 -4.90 -27.41 21.42
C VAL A 133 -3.75 -26.98 22.31
N LYS A 134 -2.52 -27.03 21.77
CA LYS A 134 -1.31 -26.62 22.51
C LYS A 134 -1.54 -25.22 23.05
N ASP A 135 -1.32 -25.04 24.35
CA ASP A 135 -1.50 -23.75 25.02
C ASP A 135 -0.75 -22.66 24.27
N ILE A 136 -1.41 -21.53 23.99
CA ILE A 136 -0.86 -20.44 23.18
C ILE A 136 0.46 -19.92 23.80
N ASN A 137 0.58 -19.93 25.13
CA ASN A 137 1.81 -19.50 25.80
C ASN A 137 2.93 -20.51 25.59
N GLU A 138 2.63 -21.81 25.53
CA GLU A 138 3.61 -22.84 25.22
C GLU A 138 4.11 -22.72 23.78
N TYR A 139 3.19 -22.50 22.82
CA TYR A 139 3.56 -22.27 21.43
C TYR A 139 4.44 -21.01 21.26
N ASN A 140 4.06 -19.90 21.89
CA ASN A 140 4.84 -18.65 21.85
C ASN A 140 6.22 -18.83 22.48
N ARG A 141 6.33 -19.63 23.55
CA ARG A 141 7.59 -19.94 24.22
C ARG A 141 8.49 -20.83 23.35
N GLN A 142 7.92 -21.83 22.68
CA GLN A 142 8.64 -22.69 21.73
C GLN A 142 9.20 -21.85 20.58
N GLN A 143 8.39 -21.00 19.95
CA GLN A 143 8.81 -20.10 18.89
C GLN A 143 9.92 -19.13 19.34
N ALA A 144 9.80 -18.56 20.56
CA ALA A 144 10.85 -17.71 21.11
C ALA A 144 12.16 -18.47 21.37
N ASN A 145 12.09 -19.73 21.78
CA ASN A 145 13.26 -20.58 22.02
C ASN A 145 13.92 -21.01 20.71
N GLU A 146 13.14 -21.42 19.71
CA GLU A 146 13.61 -21.74 18.36
C GLU A 146 14.30 -20.54 17.72
N LYS A 147 13.74 -19.33 17.85
CA LYS A 147 14.38 -18.10 17.36
C LYS A 147 15.71 -17.79 18.05
N LYS A 148 15.82 -18.06 19.36
CA LYS A 148 17.08 -17.91 20.11
C LYS A 148 18.12 -18.95 19.66
N GLN A 149 17.71 -20.20 19.46
CA GLN A 149 18.60 -21.27 19.00
C GLN A 149 19.07 -21.05 17.57
N ALA A 150 18.19 -20.61 16.66
CA ALA A 150 18.55 -20.25 15.31
C ALA A 150 19.53 -19.07 15.27
N ALA A 151 19.36 -18.06 16.13
CA ALA A 151 20.32 -16.96 16.24
C ALA A 151 21.69 -17.43 16.75
N ALA A 152 21.73 -18.34 17.72
CA ALA A 152 22.96 -18.94 18.24
C ALA A 152 23.66 -19.82 17.20
N ALA A 153 22.90 -20.62 16.45
CA ALA A 153 23.43 -21.46 15.38
C ALA A 153 24.04 -20.62 14.26
N ASN A 154 23.36 -19.55 13.83
CA ASN A 154 23.89 -18.61 12.83
C ASN A 154 25.17 -17.88 13.30
N ALA A 155 25.25 -17.56 14.60
CA ALA A 155 26.47 -16.99 15.18
C ALA A 155 27.63 -18.01 15.22
N ALA A 156 27.34 -19.29 15.48
CA ALA A 156 28.35 -20.36 15.51
C ALA A 156 28.84 -20.79 14.11
N SER A 157 28.02 -20.63 13.08
CA SER A 157 28.36 -20.94 11.69
C SER A 157 28.91 -19.75 10.89
N ALA A 158 29.09 -18.59 11.51
CA ALA A 158 29.69 -17.44 10.85
C ALA A 158 31.17 -17.73 10.56
N PRO A 159 31.63 -17.68 9.29
CA PRO A 159 33.04 -17.85 8.98
C PRO A 159 33.83 -16.75 9.70
N ASP A 160 34.97 -17.13 10.30
CA ASP A 160 35.92 -16.21 10.93
C ASP A 160 36.52 -15.29 9.85
N ARG A 161 35.80 -14.21 9.54
CA ARG A 161 36.27 -13.17 8.65
C ARG A 161 37.01 -12.17 9.54
N PRO A 162 38.31 -11.96 9.33
CA PRO A 162 39.02 -10.93 10.07
C PRO A 162 38.29 -9.60 9.88
N MET A 163 38.00 -8.91 10.99
CA MET A 163 37.36 -7.60 10.99
C MET A 163 38.41 -6.54 11.35
N LYS A 164 38.42 -5.42 10.63
CA LYS A 164 39.29 -4.26 10.91
C LYS A 164 38.45 -3.03 11.28
N PRO A 165 38.99 -2.09 12.07
CA PRO A 165 38.33 -0.80 12.32
C PRO A 165 38.07 -0.04 11.02
N MET A 166 36.89 0.55 10.88
CA MET A 166 36.54 1.42 9.77
C MET A 166 37.25 2.77 9.93
N VAL A 167 38.27 2.99 9.10
CA VAL A 167 39.04 4.23 9.04
C VAL A 167 38.46 5.12 7.95
N THR A 168 38.19 6.39 8.27
CA THR A 168 37.76 7.38 7.29
C THR A 168 38.95 7.85 6.45
N LYS A 169 38.68 8.57 5.35
CA LYS A 169 39.74 9.10 4.47
C LYS A 169 40.75 10.00 5.21
N SER A 170 40.35 10.57 6.34
CA SER A 170 41.16 11.42 7.20
C SER A 170 41.95 10.65 8.27
N GLY A 171 41.93 9.32 8.28
CA GLY A 171 42.63 8.51 9.29
C GLY A 171 41.88 8.35 10.62
N ARG A 172 40.69 8.96 10.78
CA ARG A 172 39.90 8.88 12.01
C ARG A 172 39.02 7.63 12.05
N TYR A 173 38.71 7.15 13.24
CA TYR A 173 37.80 6.02 13.45
C TYR A 173 36.38 6.53 13.67
N LYS A 174 35.37 5.77 13.21
CA LYS A 174 33.97 6.12 13.43
C LYS A 174 33.41 5.38 14.65
N CYS A 175 32.91 6.12 15.64
CA CYS A 175 32.29 5.55 16.83
C CYS A 175 30.97 4.84 16.49
N CYS A 176 30.76 3.65 17.04
CA CYS A 176 29.54 2.85 16.89
C CYS A 176 28.66 2.80 18.16
N ASN A 177 29.06 3.49 19.23
CA ASN A 177 28.24 3.58 20.43
C ASN A 177 26.91 4.32 20.13
N GLY A 178 25.82 3.88 20.77
CA GLY A 178 24.47 4.39 20.53
C GLY A 178 24.38 5.91 20.68
N GLY A 179 24.00 6.63 19.61
CA GLY A 179 23.83 8.08 19.63
C GLY A 179 25.12 8.91 19.53
N CYS A 180 26.32 8.32 19.53
CA CYS A 180 27.56 9.08 19.37
C CYS A 180 27.85 9.39 17.90
N ASN A 181 28.06 8.36 17.05
CA ASN A 181 28.36 8.48 15.61
C ASN A 181 29.53 9.43 15.23
N GLN A 182 30.30 9.93 16.19
CA GLN A 182 31.41 10.86 15.97
C GLN A 182 32.64 10.14 15.40
N GLU A 183 33.40 10.89 14.60
CA GLU A 183 34.75 10.49 14.20
C GLU A 183 35.73 10.91 15.29
N TYR A 184 36.61 10.02 15.68
CA TYR A 184 37.58 10.26 16.76
C TYR A 184 38.96 9.73 16.37
N GLU A 185 39.99 10.33 16.95
CA GLU A 185 41.35 9.83 16.83
C GLU A 185 41.59 8.77 17.92
N PRO A 186 42.14 7.60 17.57
CA PRO A 186 42.39 6.53 18.54
C PRO A 186 43.28 6.97 19.71
N ASP A 187 44.21 7.88 19.47
CA ASP A 187 45.21 8.33 20.44
C ASP A 187 44.61 9.25 21.52
N GLU A 188 43.51 9.95 21.21
CA GLU A 188 42.80 10.84 22.15
C GLU A 188 41.65 10.14 22.89
N ASN A 189 41.41 8.85 22.61
CA ASN A 189 40.28 8.10 23.13
C ASN A 189 40.49 7.66 24.60
N HIS A 190 39.91 8.43 25.52
CA HIS A 190 39.94 8.21 26.96
C HIS A 190 38.55 7.83 27.51
N ASP A 191 38.48 7.42 28.78
CA ASP A 191 37.28 6.83 29.41
C ASP A 191 36.10 7.80 29.57
N THR A 192 36.29 9.09 29.28
CA THR A 192 35.22 10.11 29.31
C THR A 192 34.97 10.78 27.95
N ALA A 193 35.61 10.29 26.87
CA ALA A 193 35.57 10.94 25.56
C ALA A 193 34.20 10.82 24.87
N CYS A 194 33.52 9.68 25.04
CA CYS A 194 32.29 9.35 24.33
C CYS A 194 31.08 9.49 25.24
N ARG A 195 30.12 10.33 24.85
CA ARG A 195 28.76 10.34 25.43
C ARG A 195 27.85 9.48 24.57
N TYR A 196 27.23 8.44 25.13
CA TYR A 196 26.43 7.48 24.38
C TYR A 196 25.28 6.87 25.20
N HIS A 197 24.38 6.17 24.50
CA HIS A 197 23.35 5.33 25.07
C HIS A 197 23.84 3.87 25.10
N PRO A 198 23.99 3.24 26.29
CA PRO A 198 24.39 1.84 26.39
C PRO A 198 23.24 0.88 26.01
N GLY A 199 22.00 1.38 26.05
CA GLY A 199 20.83 0.64 25.63
C GLY A 199 20.73 0.48 24.11
N LYS A 200 19.81 -0.38 23.69
CA LYS A 200 19.39 -0.52 22.29
C LYS A 200 18.25 0.45 21.97
N PRO A 201 18.15 0.92 20.72
CA PRO A 201 17.01 1.69 20.25
C PRO A 201 15.77 0.80 20.19
N ILE A 202 14.64 1.27 20.69
CA ILE A 202 13.35 0.58 20.71
C ILE A 202 12.36 1.39 19.88
N PHE A 203 11.73 0.71 18.92
CA PHE A 203 10.70 1.26 18.06
C PHE A 203 9.42 0.42 18.23
N HIS A 204 8.42 0.97 18.92
CA HIS A 204 7.15 0.27 19.16
C HIS A 204 6.01 1.27 19.14
N ASP A 205 4.95 1.00 18.37
CA ASP A 205 3.74 1.84 18.36
C ASP A 205 4.04 3.33 18.09
N LEU A 206 4.83 3.59 17.03
CA LEU A 206 5.36 4.90 16.63
C LEU A 206 6.33 5.57 17.62
N LYS A 207 6.43 5.07 18.85
CA LYS A 207 7.36 5.52 19.88
C LYS A 207 8.76 5.03 19.59
N LYS A 208 9.73 5.93 19.72
CA LYS A 208 11.16 5.73 19.52
C LYS A 208 11.89 6.19 20.78
N TYR A 209 12.63 5.29 21.40
CA TYR A 209 13.36 5.59 22.64
C TYR A 209 14.54 4.64 22.81
N TRP A 210 15.46 4.97 23.71
CA TRP A 210 16.54 4.08 24.09
C TRP A 210 16.12 3.25 25.30
N SER A 211 16.41 1.95 25.30
CA SER A 211 16.10 1.08 26.46
C SER A 211 16.77 1.50 27.77
N CYS A 212 17.89 2.25 27.71
CA CYS A 212 18.51 2.88 28.88
C CYS A 212 17.82 4.17 29.34
N CYS A 213 16.96 4.77 28.51
CA CYS A 213 16.24 6.02 28.75
C CYS A 213 14.76 5.87 28.38
N SER A 214 14.06 4.91 29.00
CA SER A 214 12.66 4.59 28.69
C SER A 214 11.68 5.75 28.93
N ASN A 215 12.08 6.73 29.73
CA ASN A 215 11.27 7.91 30.05
C ASN A 215 11.33 8.98 28.94
N ILE A 216 12.31 8.92 28.04
CA ILE A 216 12.47 9.88 26.94
C ILE A 216 11.95 9.22 25.66
N VAL A 217 10.67 9.45 25.38
CA VAL A 217 9.99 8.90 24.22
C VAL A 217 9.81 9.98 23.15
N LYS A 218 10.30 9.69 21.96
CA LYS A 218 10.16 10.54 20.77
C LYS A 218 9.30 9.85 19.73
N TYR A 219 8.53 10.62 18.98
CA TYR A 219 7.67 10.09 17.91
C TYR A 219 8.28 10.36 16.54
N ASP A 220 9.07 11.41 16.43
CA ASP A 220 9.83 11.74 15.22
C ASP A 220 11.23 11.09 15.22
N TRP A 221 11.76 10.82 14.03
CA TRP A 221 13.08 10.21 13.88
C TRP A 221 14.21 11.21 14.20
N ASP A 222 14.10 12.46 13.76
CA ASP A 222 15.12 13.48 13.96
C ASP A 222 15.24 13.81 15.45
N GLU A 223 14.10 13.91 16.13
CA GLU A 223 14.07 14.07 17.59
C GLU A 223 14.69 12.89 18.34
N PHE A 224 14.51 11.66 17.84
CA PHE A 224 15.11 10.47 18.44
C PHE A 224 16.63 10.49 18.35
N MET A 225 17.20 10.94 17.22
CA MET A 225 18.65 11.08 17.07
C MET A 225 19.26 12.18 17.95
N GLN A 226 18.46 13.16 18.34
CA GLN A 226 18.87 14.25 19.23
C GLN A 226 18.70 13.93 20.73
N ILE A 227 18.23 12.74 21.10
CA ILE A 227 18.11 12.35 22.51
C ILE A 227 19.50 12.38 23.16
N GLU A 228 19.65 13.23 24.17
CA GLU A 228 20.93 13.39 24.87
C GLU A 228 21.44 12.05 25.42
N PRO A 229 22.72 11.73 25.22
CA PRO A 229 23.29 10.48 25.72
C PRO A 229 23.33 10.43 27.24
N CYS A 230 23.02 9.26 27.82
CA CYS A 230 22.90 9.07 29.26
C CYS A 230 24.11 8.42 29.95
N ALA A 231 25.09 7.93 29.19
CA ALA A 231 26.32 7.36 29.71
C ALA A 231 27.55 8.02 29.07
N ILE A 232 28.67 7.89 29.75
CA ILE A 232 29.98 8.36 29.30
C ILE A 232 30.96 7.18 29.33
N GLY A 233 31.85 7.09 28.36
CA GLY A 233 32.83 6.01 28.22
C GLY A 233 33.84 6.29 27.12
N ARG A 234 34.54 5.23 26.70
CA ARG A 234 35.42 5.26 25.52
C ARG A 234 34.64 5.13 24.22
N HIS A 235 35.14 5.70 23.14
CA HIS A 235 34.62 5.43 21.80
C HIS A 235 34.91 3.99 21.37
N ASN A 236 33.94 3.35 20.74
CA ASN A 236 34.06 2.00 20.18
C ASN A 236 34.10 2.08 18.64
N PRO A 237 35.15 1.60 17.95
CA PRO A 237 35.23 1.73 16.51
C PRO A 237 34.20 0.83 15.81
N LYS A 238 33.62 1.33 14.72
CA LYS A 238 32.84 0.49 13.82
C LYS A 238 33.77 -0.52 13.12
N MET A 239 33.54 -1.80 13.34
CA MET A 239 34.28 -2.87 12.69
C MET A 239 33.69 -3.19 11.32
N VAL A 240 34.54 -3.44 10.32
CA VAL A 240 34.18 -3.87 8.97
C VAL A 240 35.01 -5.09 8.58
N PRO A 241 34.51 -5.97 7.70
CA PRO A 241 35.31 -7.08 7.18
C PRO A 241 36.62 -6.56 6.56
N ALA A 242 37.73 -7.22 6.86
CA ALA A 242 39.07 -6.83 6.42
C ALA A 242 39.28 -7.02 4.92
#